data_AF-A0A7X9QSV4-F1
#
_entry.id   AF-A0A7X9QSV4-F1
#
_cell.length_a   1.000
_cell.length_b   1.000
_cell.length_c   1.000
_cell.angle_alpha   90.00
_cell.angle_beta   90.00
_cell.angle_gamma   90.00
#
_symmetry.space_group_name_H-M   'P 1'
#
loop_
_entity.id
_entity.type
_entity.pdbx_description
1 polymer ?
#
loop_
_entity_poly.entity_id
_entity_poly.type
_entity_poly.pdbx_seq_one_letter_code
_entity_poly.pdbx_strand_id
1 'polypeptide(L)'
;MDRKTRQILAEIEKIKSANDIVYEVFRTEKRSGWFYFWDIIFDVIPSTTTKLLYDKVMYLLASDKNGKIIEVQDGKITKITDIPNWTQDTKVNFKKIIIENNIYKKYRKLA
;
A
#
# COMPACT_ATOMS: atom_id res chain seq x y z
N MET A 1 -3.40 17.52 0.56
CA MET A 1 -2.42 16.53 0.04
C MET A 1 -1.05 16.95 0.53
N ASP A 2 -0.39 16.11 1.32
CA ASP A 2 0.80 16.50 2.08
C ASP A 2 2.03 16.68 1.16
N ARG A 3 2.97 17.58 1.54
CA ARG A 3 4.16 17.92 0.73
C ARG A 3 5.05 16.69 0.51
N LYS A 4 5.12 15.81 1.52
CA LYS A 4 5.83 14.52 1.46
C LYS A 4 5.19 13.57 0.44
N THR A 5 3.86 13.44 0.43
CA THR A 5 3.13 12.61 -0.54
C THR A 5 3.41 13.04 -1.98
N ARG A 6 3.54 14.33 -2.25
CA ARG A 6 3.88 14.84 -3.59
C ARG A 6 5.30 14.48 -4.01
N GLN A 7 6.28 14.53 -3.10
CA GLN A 7 7.66 14.14 -3.40
C GLN A 7 7.78 12.64 -3.69
N ILE A 8 7.08 11.81 -2.89
CA ILE A 8 7.03 10.37 -3.10
C ILE A 8 6.37 10.04 -4.44
N LEU A 9 5.25 10.70 -4.76
CA LEU A 9 4.60 10.52 -6.04
C LEU A 9 5.50 10.95 -7.20
N ALA A 10 6.29 12.01 -7.05
CA ALA A 10 7.28 12.39 -8.06
C ALA A 10 8.40 11.35 -8.23
N GLU A 11 8.82 10.66 -7.15
CA GLU A 11 9.76 9.54 -7.27
C GLU A 11 9.12 8.30 -7.90
N ILE A 12 7.88 7.99 -7.55
CA ILE A 12 7.12 6.90 -8.17
C ILE A 12 6.87 7.22 -9.66
N GLU A 13 6.55 8.48 -10.01
CA GLU A 13 6.38 8.94 -11.39
C GLU A 13 7.66 8.78 -12.23
N LYS A 14 8.85 8.92 -11.64
CA LYS A 14 10.12 8.63 -12.35
C LYS A 14 10.28 7.15 -12.70
N ILE A 15 9.66 6.25 -11.94
CA ILE A 15 9.73 4.79 -12.12
C ILE A 15 8.52 4.30 -12.94
N LYS A 16 7.46 5.12 -13.01
CA LYS A 16 6.20 4.83 -13.68
C LYS A 16 6.37 4.89 -15.19
N SER A 17 5.98 3.81 -15.88
CA SER A 17 5.76 3.84 -17.33
C SER A 17 4.34 4.33 -17.65
N ALA A 18 4.10 4.80 -18.88
CA ALA A 18 2.83 5.45 -19.27
C ALA A 18 1.56 4.63 -18.94
N ASN A 19 1.65 3.31 -18.89
CA ASN A 19 0.52 2.41 -18.62
C ASN A 19 0.43 1.94 -17.16
N ASP A 20 1.39 2.28 -16.30
CA ASP A 20 1.41 1.78 -14.93
C ASP A 20 0.34 2.48 -14.08
N ILE A 21 -0.23 1.75 -13.12
CA ILE A 21 -1.22 2.29 -12.19
C ILE A 21 -0.61 2.33 -10.80
N VAL A 22 -0.82 3.43 -10.08
CA VAL A 22 -0.38 3.57 -8.69
C VAL A 22 -1.60 3.49 -7.78
N TYR A 23 -1.60 2.51 -6.90
CA TYR A 23 -2.58 2.40 -5.82
C TYR A 23 -1.91 2.71 -4.48
N GLU A 24 -2.61 3.42 -3.61
CA GLU A 24 -2.25 3.42 -2.19
C GLU A 24 -2.90 2.20 -1.54
N VAL A 25 -2.12 1.48 -0.74
CA VAL A 25 -2.56 0.23 -0.11
C VAL A 25 -2.34 0.29 1.39
N PHE A 26 -3.26 -0.32 2.13
CA PHE A 26 -3.06 -0.58 3.56
C PHE A 26 -2.46 -1.96 3.73
N ARG A 27 -1.41 -2.04 4.55
CA ARG A 27 -0.84 -3.30 5.01
C ARG A 27 -1.45 -3.68 6.34
N THR A 28 -1.98 -4.89 6.42
CA THR A 28 -2.47 -5.51 7.65
C THR A 28 -1.75 -6.84 7.81
N GLU A 29 -1.28 -7.15 9.01
CA GLU A 29 -0.77 -8.50 9.29
C GLU A 29 -1.91 -9.52 9.23
N LYS A 30 -1.65 -10.68 8.63
CA LYS A 30 -2.54 -11.84 8.63
C LYS A 30 -2.56 -12.43 10.03
N ARG A 31 -3.32 -11.81 10.94
CA ARG A 31 -3.49 -12.27 12.32
C ARG A 31 -4.65 -13.27 12.42
N SER A 32 -4.53 -14.21 13.38
CA SER A 32 -5.59 -15.17 13.70
C SER A 32 -6.83 -14.43 14.23
N GLY A 33 -8.03 -14.88 13.87
CA GLY A 33 -9.30 -14.12 13.95
C GLY A 33 -9.69 -13.56 15.33
N TRP A 34 -9.02 -13.98 16.41
CA TRP A 34 -9.23 -13.50 17.76
C TRP A 34 -8.77 -12.05 18.01
N PHE A 35 -7.83 -11.51 17.21
CA PHE A 35 -7.41 -10.11 17.34
C PHE A 35 -8.28 -9.12 16.56
N TYR A 36 -9.08 -9.59 15.61
CA TYR A 36 -10.00 -8.74 14.83
C TYR A 36 -11.05 -8.06 15.73
N PHE A 37 -11.35 -8.68 16.88
CA PHE A 37 -12.27 -8.13 17.88
C PHE A 37 -11.67 -6.92 18.62
N TRP A 38 -10.35 -6.87 18.78
CA TRP A 38 -9.66 -5.70 19.36
C TRP A 38 -9.54 -4.56 18.37
N ASP A 39 -9.30 -4.84 17.08
CA ASP A 39 -9.21 -3.81 16.04
C ASP A 39 -10.52 -3.00 15.91
N ILE A 40 -11.69 -3.62 16.10
CA ILE A 40 -13.00 -2.92 16.11
C ILE A 40 -13.14 -1.99 17.32
N ILE A 41 -12.58 -2.37 18.49
CA ILE A 41 -12.59 -1.53 19.70
C ILE A 41 -11.64 -0.33 19.53
N PHE A 42 -10.52 -0.51 18.82
CA PHE A 42 -9.55 0.57 18.56
C PHE A 42 -9.98 1.54 17.44
N ASP A 43 -10.84 1.13 16.50
CA ASP A 43 -11.46 2.02 15.51
C ASP A 43 -12.38 3.10 16.12
N VAL A 44 -12.74 2.97 17.41
CA VAL A 44 -13.58 3.96 18.13
C VAL A 44 -12.75 5.08 18.80
N ILE A 45 -11.41 4.98 18.82
CA ILE A 45 -10.53 6.02 19.39
C ILE A 45 -9.87 6.85 18.26
N PRO A 46 -10.39 8.04 17.91
CA PRO A 46 -10.07 8.67 16.62
C PRO A 46 -8.73 9.43 16.56
N SER A 47 -7.95 9.50 17.64
CA SER A 47 -6.94 10.55 17.78
C SER A 47 -5.47 10.11 17.78
N THR A 48 -5.17 8.83 18.04
CA THR A 48 -3.77 8.40 18.32
C THR A 48 -3.22 7.45 17.26
N THR A 49 -4.06 6.62 16.66
CA THR A 49 -3.67 5.63 15.63
C THR A 49 -3.37 6.28 14.29
N THR A 50 -4.02 7.41 13.99
CA THR A 50 -3.77 8.20 12.78
C THR A 50 -2.33 8.66 12.70
N LYS A 51 -1.71 9.13 13.79
CA LYS A 51 -0.30 9.58 13.74
C LYS A 51 0.69 8.46 13.41
N LEU A 52 0.46 7.25 13.91
CA LEU A 52 1.29 6.07 13.63
C LEU A 52 1.05 5.48 12.22
N LEU A 53 -0.16 5.63 11.69
CA LEU A 53 -0.51 5.22 10.32
C LEU A 53 0.03 6.17 9.24
N TYR A 54 0.32 7.43 9.57
CA TYR A 54 0.85 8.40 8.61
C TYR A 54 2.37 8.33 8.40
N ASP A 55 3.12 7.72 9.33
CA ASP A 55 4.58 7.59 9.16
C ASP A 55 4.96 6.50 8.16
N LYS A 56 4.12 5.48 7.98
CA LYS A 56 4.39 4.37 7.07
C LYS A 56 3.26 4.20 6.06
N VAL A 57 3.47 4.70 4.85
CA VAL A 57 2.53 4.60 3.73
C VAL A 57 3.03 3.55 2.74
N MET A 58 2.12 2.82 2.12
CA MET A 58 2.47 1.83 1.12
C MET A 58 1.78 2.10 -0.20
N TYR A 59 2.56 1.96 -1.26
CA TYR A 59 2.10 2.11 -2.63
C TYR A 59 2.27 0.80 -3.38
N LEU A 60 1.32 0.51 -4.26
CA LEU A 60 1.42 -0.54 -5.24
C LEU A 60 1.62 0.10 -6.60
N LEU A 61 2.78 -0.13 -7.20
CA LEU A 61 3.04 0.13 -8.60
C LEU A 61 2.62 -1.10 -9.41
N ALA A 62 1.52 -0.96 -10.14
CA ALA A 62 0.90 -2.01 -10.93
C ALA A 62 1.20 -1.81 -12.42
N SER A 63 2.20 -2.54 -12.93
CA SER A 63 2.50 -2.61 -14.37
C SER A 63 1.81 -3.82 -15.01
N ASP A 64 1.87 -3.92 -16.34
CA ASP A 64 1.27 -5.04 -17.08
C ASP A 64 2.01 -6.36 -16.82
N LYS A 65 3.32 -6.30 -16.57
CA LYS A 65 4.18 -7.48 -16.41
C LYS A 65 4.66 -7.70 -14.97
N ASN A 66 4.61 -6.67 -14.12
CA ASN A 66 5.07 -6.76 -12.74
C ASN A 66 4.22 -5.88 -11.80
N GLY A 67 4.21 -6.26 -10.53
CA GLY A 67 3.58 -5.50 -9.46
C GLY A 67 4.61 -5.31 -8.36
N LYS A 68 4.76 -4.09 -7.86
CA LYS A 68 5.72 -3.77 -6.80
C LYS A 68 5.04 -3.05 -5.65
N ILE A 69 5.25 -3.53 -4.44
CA ILE A 69 4.90 -2.81 -3.22
C ILE A 69 6.09 -1.93 -2.83
N ILE A 70 5.83 -0.64 -2.68
CA ILE A 70 6.79 0.37 -2.26
C ILE A 70 6.38 0.80 -0.85
N GLU A 71 7.18 0.45 0.14
CA GLU A 71 7.04 0.93 1.51
C GLU A 71 7.76 2.27 1.63
N VAL A 72 7.05 3.26 2.15
CA VAL A 72 7.57 4.60 2.37
C VAL A 72 7.42 4.94 3.82
N GLN A 73 8.54 5.27 4.46
CA GLN A 73 8.58 5.72 5.84
C GLN A 73 9.24 7.10 5.90
N ASP A 74 8.63 8.04 6.61
CA ASP A 74 9.17 9.41 6.76
C ASP A 74 9.47 10.16 5.45
N GLY A 75 8.79 9.79 4.36
CA GLY A 75 9.03 10.39 3.04
C GLY A 75 10.15 9.75 2.22
N LYS A 76 10.74 8.65 2.70
CA LYS A 76 11.77 7.89 1.97
C LYS A 76 11.28 6.49 1.64
N ILE A 77 11.60 6.01 0.45
CA ILE A 77 11.39 4.61 0.09
C ILE A 77 12.31 3.75 0.95
N THR A 78 11.75 2.94 1.83
CA THR A 78 12.52 2.06 2.72
C THR A 78 12.62 0.65 2.18
N LYS A 79 11.60 0.19 1.45
CA LYS A 79 11.56 -1.16 0.90
C LYS A 79 10.76 -1.20 -0.40
N ILE A 80 11.26 -1.97 -1.36
CA ILE A 80 10.51 -2.35 -2.55
C ILE A 80 10.41 -3.88 -2.54
N THR A 81 9.20 -4.39 -2.69
CA THR A 81 8.92 -5.84 -2.71
C THR A 81 8.18 -6.17 -3.99
N ASP A 82 8.76 -7.03 -4.82
CA ASP A 82 8.09 -7.55 -6.00
C ASP A 82 7.00 -8.54 -5.61
N ILE A 83 5.87 -8.44 -6.29
CA ILE A 83 4.73 -9.32 -6.08
C ILE A 83 4.92 -10.58 -6.94
N PRO A 84 5.01 -11.77 -6.31
CA PRO A 84 5.10 -13.01 -7.06
C PRO A 84 3.80 -13.30 -7.81
N ASN A 85 3.89 -13.93 -8.98
CA ASN A 85 2.75 -14.31 -9.82
C ASN A 85 1.85 -13.14 -10.23
N TRP A 86 2.41 -11.94 -10.38
CA TRP A 86 1.67 -10.79 -10.86
C TRP A 86 1.22 -10.98 -12.31
N THR A 87 -0.05 -10.65 -12.58
CA THR A 87 -0.63 -10.71 -13.92
C THR A 87 -1.39 -9.43 -14.26
N GLN A 88 -1.61 -9.18 -15.54
CA GLN A 88 -2.45 -8.09 -16.01
C GLN A 88 -3.88 -8.17 -15.45
N ASP A 89 -4.43 -9.38 -15.29
CA ASP A 89 -5.74 -9.56 -14.65
C ASP A 89 -5.73 -9.08 -13.19
N THR A 90 -4.64 -9.36 -12.47
CA THR A 90 -4.45 -8.88 -11.09
C THR A 90 -4.40 -7.35 -11.03
N LYS A 91 -3.80 -6.68 -12.03
CA LYS A 91 -3.78 -5.21 -12.14
C LYS A 91 -5.18 -4.62 -12.32
N VAL A 92 -6.01 -5.22 -13.18
CA VAL A 92 -7.36 -4.74 -13.52
C VAL A 92 -8.32 -4.99 -12.35
N ASN A 93 -8.26 -6.18 -11.75
CA ASN A 93 -9.17 -6.63 -10.71
C ASN A 93 -8.62 -6.43 -9.28
N PHE A 94 -7.59 -5.59 -9.11
CA PHE A 94 -6.90 -5.43 -7.83
C PHE A 94 -7.84 -4.96 -6.72
N LYS A 95 -8.05 -5.82 -5.72
CA LYS A 95 -8.75 -5.49 -4.46
C LYS A 95 -7.85 -5.68 -3.25
N LYS A 96 -7.15 -6.80 -3.21
CA LYS A 96 -6.20 -7.16 -2.15
C LYS A 96 -5.15 -8.13 -2.69
N ILE A 97 -3.98 -8.13 -2.08
CA ILE A 97 -2.96 -9.16 -2.30
C ILE A 97 -2.35 -9.61 -0.98
N ILE A 98 -1.95 -10.86 -0.91
CA ILE A 98 -1.33 -11.43 0.27
C ILE A 98 0.10 -11.78 -0.11
N ILE A 99 1.05 -11.23 0.63
CA ILE A 99 2.47 -11.51 0.45
C ILE A 99 2.99 -11.91 1.83
N GLU A 100 3.52 -13.14 1.93
CA GLU A 100 3.94 -13.74 3.19
C GLU A 100 2.79 -13.72 4.23
N ASN A 101 3.00 -13.09 5.38
CA ASN A 101 2.00 -12.90 6.43
C ASN A 101 1.33 -11.52 6.40
N ASN A 102 1.37 -10.80 5.27
CA ASN A 102 0.80 -9.46 5.16
C ASN A 102 -0.25 -9.40 4.07
N ILE A 103 -1.37 -8.75 4.36
CA ILE A 103 -2.46 -8.48 3.44
C ILE A 103 -2.38 -6.99 3.06
N TYR A 104 -2.22 -6.73 1.77
CA TYR A 104 -2.22 -5.40 1.19
C TYR A 104 -3.58 -5.16 0.54
N LYS A 105 -4.40 -4.28 1.11
CA LYS A 105 -5.73 -3.96 0.58
C LYS A 105 -5.69 -2.61 -0.14
N LYS A 106 -6.38 -2.52 -1.28
CA LYS A 106 -6.56 -1.26 -2.01
C LYS A 106 -7.26 -0.24 -1.12
N TYR A 107 -6.64 0.92 -0.94
CA TYR A 107 -7.27 2.07 -0.31
C TYR A 107 -7.84 3.02 -1.36
N ARG A 108 -6.96 3.57 -2.22
CA ARG A 108 -7.36 4.46 -3.32
C ARG A 108 -6.46 4.29 -4.54
N LYS A 109 -7.01 4.61 -5.71
CA LYS A 109 -6.22 4.76 -6.94
C LYS A 109 -5.72 6.20 -7.01
N LEU A 110 -4.42 6.38 -7.24
CA LEU A 110 -3.79 7.70 -7.32
C LEU A 110 -3.57 8.15 -8.76
N ALA A 111 -3.20 7.23 -9.66
CA ALA A 111 -3.02 7.51 -11.08
C ALA A 111 -3.13 6.21 -11.89
#